data_AF-A0A951AN95-F1
#
_entry.id   AF-A0A951AN95-F1
#
_cell.length_a   1.000
_cell.length_b   1.000
_cell.length_c   1.000
_cell.angle_alpha   90.00
_cell.angle_beta   90.00
_cell.angle_gamma   90.00
#
_symmetry.space_group_name_H-M   'P 1'
#
loop_
_entity.id
_entity.type
_entity.pdbx_description
1 polymer ?
#
loop_
_entity_poly.entity_id
_entity_poly.type
_entity_poly.pdbx_seq_one_letter_code
_entity_poly.pdbx_strand_id
1 'polypeptide(L)'
;MSAQVLIVDGHSIIFAWPELRALHGYKSASARDRLTRILTEYQDLTGTNVVLVFDGKGPAITEENEPGGIQVFYSNTGHTADDVIERLVAKYGTLYAITVATSDLLEQQTAIAFGGNCISAEGLQKLVIEARNTFTRELKRRNAR
;
A
#
# COMPACT_ATOMS: atom_id res chain seq x y z
N MET A 1 -0.17 -11.14 -19.37
CA MET A 1 0.46 -10.33 -18.31
C MET A 1 -0.33 -10.58 -17.04
N SER A 2 0.31 -11.04 -15.97
CA SER A 2 -0.31 -11.10 -14.65
C SER A 2 -0.57 -9.66 -14.18
N ALA A 3 -1.75 -9.39 -13.61
CA ALA A 3 -2.02 -8.08 -13.03
C ALA A 3 -1.09 -7.84 -11.83
N GLN A 4 -0.46 -6.66 -11.78
CA GLN A 4 0.38 -6.26 -10.66
C GLN A 4 -0.49 -5.81 -9.49
N VAL A 5 -0.19 -6.34 -8.30
CA VAL A 5 -0.86 -5.98 -7.05
C VAL A 5 0.21 -5.50 -6.07
N LEU A 6 0.01 -4.31 -5.52
CA LEU A 6 0.81 -3.75 -4.46
C LEU A 6 0.02 -3.85 -3.14
N ILE A 7 0.49 -4.68 -2.21
CA ILE A 7 -0.07 -4.76 -0.86
C ILE A 7 0.81 -3.88 0.04
N VAL A 8 0.20 -2.96 0.79
CA VAL A 8 0.91 -1.99 1.61
C VAL A 8 0.57 -2.20 3.08
N ASP A 9 1.60 -2.42 3.90
CA ASP A 9 1.47 -2.32 5.35
C ASP A 9 1.42 -0.84 5.75
N GLY A 10 0.21 -0.39 6.11
CA GLY A 10 -0.04 0.99 6.43
C GLY A 10 0.70 1.50 7.66
N HIS A 11 0.92 0.66 8.69
CA HIS A 11 1.68 1.09 9.86
C HIS A 11 3.16 1.25 9.51
N SER A 12 3.75 0.29 8.79
CA SER A 12 5.15 0.39 8.37
C SER A 12 5.41 1.67 7.57
N ILE A 13 4.52 2.01 6.61
CA ILE A 13 4.67 3.23 5.81
C ILE A 13 4.44 4.50 6.62
N ILE A 14 3.38 4.57 7.44
CA ILE A 14 3.09 5.76 8.26
C ILE A 14 4.26 6.08 9.18
N PHE A 15 4.84 5.06 9.81
CA PHE A 15 5.98 5.28 10.67
C PHE A 15 7.24 5.56 9.86
N ALA A 16 7.49 4.98 8.70
CA ALA A 16 8.70 5.28 7.93
C ALA A 16 8.74 6.71 7.37
N TRP A 17 7.62 7.25 6.90
CA TRP A 17 7.60 8.55 6.22
C TRP A 17 7.43 9.72 7.22
N PRO A 18 8.40 10.65 7.33
CA PRO A 18 8.39 11.70 8.36
C PRO A 18 7.10 12.52 8.40
N GLU A 19 6.54 12.87 7.24
CA GLU A 19 5.31 13.63 7.11
C GLU A 19 4.08 12.88 7.63
N LEU A 20 4.01 11.56 7.41
CA LEU A 20 2.92 10.72 7.89
C LEU A 20 3.06 10.44 9.38
N ARG A 21 4.29 10.20 9.85
CA ARG A 21 4.59 10.02 11.27
C ARG A 21 4.21 11.26 12.08
N ALA A 22 4.54 12.45 11.58
CA ALA A 22 4.17 13.71 12.22
C ALA A 22 2.64 13.89 12.27
N LEU A 23 1.93 13.62 11.16
CA LEU A 23 0.47 13.65 11.14
C LEU A 23 -0.15 12.62 12.10
N HIS A 24 0.43 11.43 12.19
CA HIS A 24 -0.05 10.37 13.08
C HIS A 24 0.04 10.79 14.55
N GLY A 25 1.14 11.43 14.94
CA GLY A 25 1.33 11.97 16.29
C GLY A 25 0.30 13.03 16.69
N TYR A 26 -0.23 13.78 15.72
CA TYR A 26 -1.32 14.73 15.96
C TYR A 26 -2.70 14.06 15.93
N LYS A 27 -3.00 13.31 14.85
CA LYS A 27 -4.25 12.58 14.65
C LYS A 27 -4.03 11.36 13.76
N SER A 28 -4.05 10.17 14.36
CA SER A 28 -3.83 8.89 13.66
C SER A 28 -4.67 8.73 12.40
N ALA A 29 -5.98 9.04 12.46
CA ALA A 29 -6.87 8.97 11.30
C ALA A 29 -6.40 9.84 10.12
N SER A 30 -5.88 11.04 10.39
CA SER A 30 -5.40 11.93 9.33
C SER A 30 -4.17 11.40 8.59
N ALA A 31 -3.31 10.63 9.27
CA ALA A 31 -2.20 9.95 8.60
C ALA A 31 -2.69 8.82 7.69
N ARG A 32 -3.71 8.05 8.12
CA ARG A 32 -4.34 7.00 7.31
C ARG A 32 -5.03 7.59 6.08
N ASP A 33 -5.82 8.65 6.26
CA ASP A 33 -6.49 9.35 5.15
C ASP A 33 -5.46 9.89 4.15
N ARG A 34 -4.35 10.46 4.67
CA ARG A 34 -3.28 10.99 3.82
C ARG A 34 -2.58 9.88 3.04
N LEU A 35 -2.25 8.78 3.69
CA LEU A 35 -1.62 7.63 3.03
C LEU A 35 -2.55 7.04 1.97
N THR A 36 -3.82 6.83 2.30
CA THR A 36 -4.84 6.31 1.36
C THR A 36 -4.89 7.18 0.11
N ARG A 37 -4.97 8.51 0.25
CA ARG A 37 -4.96 9.43 -0.90
C ARG A 37 -3.69 9.34 -1.76
N ILE A 38 -2.53 9.22 -1.13
CA ILE A 38 -1.25 9.07 -1.85
C ILE A 38 -1.25 7.78 -2.68
N LEU A 39 -1.78 6.70 -2.11
CA LEU A 39 -1.81 5.39 -2.76
C LEU A 39 -2.90 5.29 -3.83
N THR A 40 -4.05 5.94 -3.65
CA THR A 40 -5.05 6.10 -4.72
C THR A 40 -4.47 6.83 -5.92
N GLU A 41 -3.78 7.95 -5.69
CA GLU A 41 -3.10 8.67 -6.78
C GLU A 41 -2.06 7.76 -7.47
N TYR A 42 -1.29 6.97 -6.71
CA TYR A 42 -0.35 6.03 -7.29
C TYR A 42 -1.03 4.97 -8.16
N GLN A 43 -2.14 4.39 -7.70
CA GLN A 43 -2.98 3.47 -8.48
C GLN A 43 -3.45 4.14 -9.78
N ASP A 44 -4.00 5.36 -9.70
CA ASP A 44 -4.52 6.09 -10.87
C ASP A 44 -3.43 6.41 -11.89
N LEU A 45 -2.22 6.76 -11.42
CA LEU A 45 -1.09 7.11 -12.28
C LEU A 45 -0.43 5.90 -12.94
N THR A 46 -0.48 4.72 -12.31
CA THR A 46 0.28 3.54 -12.76
C THR A 46 -0.59 2.41 -13.29
N GLY A 47 -1.87 2.38 -12.95
CA GLY A 47 -2.76 1.24 -13.18
C GLY A 47 -2.46 0.03 -12.27
N THR A 48 -1.61 0.17 -11.26
CA THR A 48 -1.30 -0.88 -10.29
C THR A 48 -2.46 -1.03 -9.31
N ASN A 49 -2.97 -2.24 -9.09
CA ASN A 49 -4.01 -2.46 -8.08
C ASN A 49 -3.37 -2.35 -6.69
N VAL A 50 -3.85 -1.42 -5.86
CA VAL A 50 -3.31 -1.21 -4.52
C VAL A 50 -4.28 -1.73 -3.46
N VAL A 51 -3.73 -2.51 -2.52
CA VAL A 51 -4.40 -2.97 -1.31
C VAL A 51 -3.65 -2.40 -0.11
N LEU A 52 -4.34 -1.64 0.74
CA LEU A 52 -3.76 -1.05 1.94
C LEU A 52 -4.30 -1.78 3.17
N VAL A 53 -3.41 -2.19 4.07
CA VAL A 53 -3.78 -2.95 5.27
C VAL A 53 -3.37 -2.16 6.52
N PHE A 54 -4.28 -2.05 7.49
CA PHE A 54 -4.02 -1.47 8.80
C PHE A 54 -4.42 -2.43 9.91
N ASP A 55 -3.82 -2.30 11.10
CA ASP A 55 -4.38 -2.95 12.29
C ASP A 55 -5.73 -2.34 12.64
N GLY A 56 -6.72 -3.21 12.81
CA GLY A 56 -8.03 -2.85 13.32
C GLY A 56 -8.26 -3.34 14.75
N LYS A 57 -9.39 -2.92 15.31
CA LYS A 57 -9.80 -3.26 16.68
C LYS A 57 -11.22 -3.83 16.73
N GLY A 58 -11.84 -4.05 15.57
CA GLY A 58 -13.20 -4.55 15.44
C GLY A 58 -13.27 -6.08 15.58
N PRO A 59 -14.47 -6.64 15.82
CA PRO A 59 -14.62 -8.09 15.98
C PRO A 59 -14.36 -8.88 14.69
N ALA A 60 -14.45 -8.24 13.53
CA ALA A 60 -14.26 -8.83 12.21
C ALA A 60 -13.33 -7.96 11.35
N ILE A 61 -12.72 -8.59 10.34
CA ILE A 61 -11.93 -7.87 9.34
C ILE A 61 -12.90 -7.01 8.57
N THR A 62 -12.61 -5.72 8.43
CA THR A 62 -13.43 -4.80 7.65
C THR A 62 -12.71 -4.41 6.38
N GLU A 63 -13.46 -4.34 5.30
CA GLU A 63 -13.01 -3.85 4.01
C GLU A 63 -13.73 -2.54 3.70
N GLU A 64 -12.96 -1.53 3.34
CA GLU A 64 -13.45 -0.27 2.81
C GLU A 64 -13.02 -0.16 1.35
N ASN A 65 -13.97 0.14 0.48
CA ASN A 65 -13.74 0.31 -0.96
C ASN A 65 -14.64 1.45 -1.45
N GLU A 66 -14.08 2.64 -1.51
CA GLU A 66 -14.77 3.81 -2.06
C GLU A 66 -14.74 3.78 -3.60
N PRO A 67 -15.78 4.27 -4.29
CA PRO A 67 -15.77 4.37 -5.75
C PRO A 67 -14.56 5.17 -6.26
N GLY A 68 -13.72 4.54 -7.09
CA GLY A 68 -12.48 5.14 -7.59
C GLY A 68 -11.33 5.14 -6.57
N GLY A 69 -11.50 4.48 -5.43
CA GLY A 69 -10.48 4.32 -4.40
C GLY A 69 -9.66 3.04 -4.54
N ILE A 70 -8.81 2.82 -3.55
CA ILE A 70 -8.08 1.57 -3.34
C ILE A 70 -8.86 0.67 -2.38
N GLN A 71 -8.51 -0.62 -2.32
CA GLN A 71 -9.06 -1.51 -1.31
C GLN A 71 -8.32 -1.31 0.02
N VAL A 72 -9.03 -1.02 1.09
CA VAL A 72 -8.46 -0.85 2.43
C VAL A 72 -9.00 -1.93 3.36
N PHE A 73 -8.10 -2.70 3.97
CA PHE A 73 -8.44 -3.69 4.99
C PHE A 73 -8.02 -3.23 6.38
N TYR A 74 -8.86 -3.52 7.37
CA TYR A 74 -8.51 -3.44 8.77
C TYR A 74 -8.56 -4.84 9.39
N SER A 75 -7.50 -5.25 10.09
CA SER A 75 -7.49 -6.52 10.82
C SER A 75 -8.56 -6.54 11.93
N ASN A 76 -8.87 -7.71 12.47
CA ASN A 76 -9.81 -7.85 13.58
C ASN A 76 -9.10 -8.12 14.91
N THR A 77 -9.86 -8.06 16.01
CA THR A 77 -9.34 -8.39 17.34
C THR A 77 -8.78 -9.82 17.33
N GLY A 78 -7.49 -9.94 17.65
CA GLY A 78 -6.78 -11.22 17.70
C GLY A 78 -5.95 -11.54 16.45
N HIS A 79 -5.99 -10.70 15.41
CA HIS A 79 -5.08 -10.77 14.26
C HIS A 79 -4.44 -9.41 13.98
N THR A 80 -3.26 -9.43 13.40
CA THR A 80 -2.50 -8.23 12.99
C THR A 80 -2.72 -7.90 11.51
N ALA A 81 -2.28 -6.72 11.10
CA ALA A 81 -2.17 -6.38 9.68
C ALA A 81 -1.31 -7.41 8.93
N ASP A 82 -0.22 -7.84 9.55
CA ASP A 82 0.69 -8.88 9.06
C ASP A 82 -0.08 -10.17 8.74
N ASP A 83 -0.88 -10.69 9.68
CA ASP A 83 -1.71 -11.90 9.45
C ASP A 83 -2.61 -11.77 8.20
N VAL A 84 -3.13 -10.57 7.94
CA VAL A 84 -3.97 -10.29 6.76
C VAL A 84 -3.11 -10.30 5.49
N ILE A 85 -1.94 -9.66 5.51
CA ILE A 85 -1.00 -9.63 4.39
C ILE A 85 -0.54 -11.05 4.04
N GLU A 86 -0.09 -11.83 5.03
CA GLU A 86 0.37 -13.21 4.84
C GLU A 86 -0.72 -14.06 4.17
N ARG A 87 -1.97 -13.95 4.64
CA ARG A 87 -3.12 -14.66 4.05
C ARG A 87 -3.39 -14.25 2.61
N LEU A 88 -3.27 -12.96 2.29
CA LEU A 88 -3.45 -12.46 0.92
C LEU A 88 -2.34 -12.98 0.00
N VAL A 89 -1.07 -12.89 0.43
CA VAL A 89 0.05 -13.37 -0.38
C VAL A 89 -0.02 -14.89 -0.55
N ALA A 90 -0.26 -15.66 0.50
CA ALA A 90 -0.37 -17.12 0.40
C ALA A 90 -1.50 -17.56 -0.54
N LYS A 91 -2.63 -16.83 -0.54
CA LYS A 91 -3.79 -17.16 -1.38
C LYS A 91 -3.61 -16.76 -2.84
N TYR A 92 -2.96 -15.62 -3.10
CA TYR A 92 -2.97 -14.98 -4.41
C TYR A 92 -1.60 -14.84 -5.07
N GLY A 93 -0.50 -15.13 -4.37
CA GLY A 93 0.88 -14.95 -4.85
C GLY A 93 1.25 -15.80 -6.07
N THR A 94 0.53 -16.89 -6.33
CA THR A 94 0.70 -17.69 -7.55
C THR A 94 -0.15 -17.21 -8.73
N LEU A 95 -1.15 -16.36 -8.47
CA LEU A 95 -2.11 -15.87 -9.46
C LEU A 95 -1.77 -14.45 -9.94
N TYR A 96 -1.19 -13.63 -9.06
CA TYR A 96 -0.86 -12.24 -9.31
C TYR A 96 0.61 -11.96 -9.05
N ALA A 97 1.17 -10.97 -9.73
CA ALA A 97 2.49 -10.45 -9.39
C ALA A 97 2.34 -9.53 -8.18
N ILE A 98 2.45 -10.11 -6.98
CA ILE A 98 2.28 -9.38 -5.72
C ILE A 98 3.62 -8.78 -5.29
N THR A 99 3.59 -7.51 -4.91
CA THR A 99 4.67 -6.84 -4.19
C THR A 99 4.13 -6.34 -2.85
N VAL A 100 4.79 -6.68 -1.75
CA VAL A 100 4.46 -6.19 -0.40
C VAL A 100 5.36 -5.02 -0.04
N ALA A 101 4.78 -3.88 0.30
CA ALA A 101 5.49 -2.71 0.80
C ALA A 101 5.51 -2.71 2.33
N THR A 102 6.67 -3.08 2.88
CA THR A 102 6.93 -3.10 4.33
C THR A 102 8.42 -3.00 4.61
N SER A 103 8.75 -2.36 5.73
CA SER A 103 10.10 -2.34 6.29
C SER A 103 10.31 -3.38 7.41
N ASP A 104 9.31 -4.21 7.73
CA ASP A 104 9.48 -5.33 8.66
C ASP A 104 10.18 -6.51 7.97
N LEU A 105 11.25 -7.03 8.60
CA LEU A 105 12.06 -8.09 8.01
C LEU A 105 11.34 -9.45 8.00
N LEU A 106 10.52 -9.74 9.01
CA LEU A 106 9.76 -10.98 9.07
C LEU A 106 8.72 -11.00 7.95
N GLU A 107 7.98 -9.91 7.79
CA GLU A 107 7.02 -9.76 6.71
C GLU A 107 7.66 -9.89 5.33
N GLN A 108 8.85 -9.31 5.15
CA GLN A 108 9.60 -9.45 3.91
C GLN A 108 9.93 -10.92 3.61
N GLN A 109 10.38 -11.67 4.61
CA GLN A 109 10.70 -13.09 4.46
C GLN A 109 9.46 -13.91 4.14
N THR A 110 8.35 -13.66 4.85
CA THR A 110 7.10 -14.39 4.63
C THR A 110 6.52 -14.13 3.24
N ALA A 111 6.47 -12.88 2.81
CA ALA A 111 5.96 -12.53 1.48
C ALA A 111 6.78 -13.19 0.36
N ILE A 112 8.11 -13.23 0.48
CA ILE A 112 8.98 -13.94 -0.48
C ILE A 112 8.75 -15.45 -0.43
N ALA A 113 8.61 -16.04 0.76
CA ALA A 113 8.36 -17.47 0.93
C ALA A 113 7.05 -17.92 0.26
N PHE A 114 6.03 -17.05 0.21
CA PHE A 114 4.77 -17.29 -0.48
C PHE A 114 4.75 -16.85 -1.96
N GLY A 115 5.91 -16.54 -2.54
CA GLY A 115 6.06 -16.23 -3.96
C GLY A 115 5.77 -14.78 -4.35
N GLY A 116 5.63 -13.89 -3.38
CA GLY A 116 5.57 -12.44 -3.59
C GLY A 116 6.95 -11.81 -3.71
N ASN A 117 6.95 -10.51 -4.04
CA ASN A 117 8.12 -9.63 -3.94
C ASN A 117 7.95 -8.67 -2.76
N CYS A 118 9.03 -8.00 -2.37
CA CYS A 118 9.00 -7.00 -1.32
C CYS A 118 9.65 -5.69 -1.76
N ILE A 119 9.17 -4.58 -1.21
CA ILE A 119 9.77 -3.26 -1.34
C ILE A 119 9.77 -2.55 0.01
N SER A 120 10.83 -1.82 0.32
CA SER A 120 10.89 -1.03 1.56
C SER A 120 9.97 0.19 1.49
N ALA A 121 9.68 0.80 2.63
CA ALA A 121 8.92 2.03 2.68
C ALA A 121 9.56 3.17 1.86
N GLU A 122 10.89 3.29 1.87
CA GLU A 122 11.63 4.27 1.06
C GLU A 122 11.55 3.93 -0.43
N GLY A 123 11.58 2.64 -0.77
CA GLY A 123 11.38 2.17 -2.14
C GLY A 123 10.00 2.55 -2.66
N LEU A 124 8.95 2.32 -1.87
CA LEU A 124 7.59 2.75 -2.22
C LEU A 124 7.52 4.27 -2.38
N GLN A 125 8.15 5.04 -1.49
CA GLN A 125 8.16 6.50 -1.58
C GLN A 125 8.76 6.99 -2.91
N LYS A 126 9.86 6.36 -3.35
CA LYS A 126 10.48 6.64 -4.65
C LYS A 126 9.53 6.33 -5.80
N LEU A 127 8.87 5.17 -5.80
CA LEU A 127 7.90 4.82 -6.85
C LEU A 127 6.76 5.83 -6.96
N VAL A 128 6.23 6.29 -5.83
CA VAL A 128 5.17 7.33 -5.79
C VAL A 128 5.66 8.64 -6.41
N ILE A 129 6.87 9.08 -6.04
CA ILE A 129 7.47 10.31 -6.58
C ILE A 129 7.73 10.18 -8.08
N GLU A 130 8.26 9.05 -8.53
CA GLU A 130 8.55 8.77 -9.93
C GLU A 130 7.28 8.74 -10.79
N ALA A 131 6.20 8.12 -10.29
CA ALA A 131 4.90 8.12 -10.97
C ALA A 131 4.39 9.55 -11.21
N ARG A 132 4.37 10.39 -10.16
CA ARG A 132 3.96 11.81 -10.26
C ARG A 132 4.82 12.60 -11.23
N ASN A 133 6.14 12.42 -11.17
CA ASN A 133 7.07 13.11 -12.05
C ASN A 133 6.92 12.70 -13.51
N THR A 134 6.63 11.42 -13.76
CA THR A 134 6.37 10.90 -15.12
C THR A 134 5.10 11.51 -15.70
N PHE A 135 4.01 11.47 -14.96
CA PHE A 135 2.74 12.06 -15.37
C PHE A 135 2.86 13.58 -15.64
N THR A 136 3.53 14.31 -14.76
CA THR A 136 3.76 15.76 -14.94
C THR A 136 4.55 16.06 -16.21
N ARG A 137 5.56 15.25 -16.54
CA ARG A 137 6.35 15.40 -17.77
C ARG A 137 5.49 15.12 -19.01
N GLU A 138 4.62 14.13 -18.96
CA GLU A 138 3.70 13.82 -20.06
C GLU A 138 2.67 14.93 -20.31
N LEU A 139 2.07 15.49 -19.26
CA LEU A 139 1.15 16.62 -19.37
C LEU A 139 1.81 17.83 -20.03
N LYS A 140 3.04 18.19 -19.60
CA LYS A 140 3.80 19.29 -20.21
C LYS A 140 4.07 19.04 -21.69
N ARG A 141 4.39 17.80 -22.08
CA ARG A 141 4.62 17.43 -23.49
C ARG A 141 3.35 17.52 -24.33
N ARG A 142 2.19 17.18 -23.76
CA ARG A 142 0.89 17.28 -24.46
C ARG A 142 0.46 18.72 -24.65
N ASN A 143 0.65 19.57 -23.64
CA ASN A 143 0.26 20.98 -23.69
C ASN A 143 1.21 21.85 -24.53
N ALA A 144 2.40 21.34 -24.87
CA ALA A 144 3.38 22.03 -25.72
C ALA A 144 3.21 21.70 -27.22
N ARG A 145 2.21 20.89 -27.58
CA ARG A 145 1.80 20.59 -28.96
C ARG A 145 0.50 21.31 -29.27
#